data_AF-A0A3L7NPR1-F1
#
_entry.id   AF-A0A3L7NPR1-F1
#
_cell.length_a   1.000
_cell.length_b   1.000
_cell.length_c   1.000
_cell.angle_alpha   90.00
_cell.angle_beta   90.00
_cell.angle_gamma   90.00
#
_symmetry.space_group_name_H-M   'P 1'
#
loop_
_entity.id
_entity.type
_entity.pdbx_description
1 polymer ?
#
loop_
_entity_poly.entity_id
_entity_poly.type
_entity_poly.pdbx_seq_one_letter_code
_entity_poly.pdbx_strand_id
1 'polypeptide(L)'
;MTSPPNQPPATVGFADRVAALRRAGLPIADGSSGQLEALAEAARLGADPDLLLEAAVRFGQDLAVHARVGWRPWFYPALVCSGAVLGTLFMSLFLTPLLQSVSAEFRLPPSVGLQMLEWVRRLTPAILLLAVAALLVAWLAVRVRWTRETAADPLRTALGCATLAALGEAGVPAACCRDVAARFGLGSKGAGQPFAAWAIGADTGAISPADALRLAERTSSVAAARRDGAERQAWASVAAILVAGMATLVYALVLFLPVVEFFTSISAAAATR
;
A
#
# COMPACT_ATOMS: atom_id res chain seq x y z
N MET A 1 23.68 -56.15 5.53
CA MET A 1 23.67 -54.84 4.85
C MET A 1 22.33 -54.69 4.16
N THR A 2 21.36 -54.10 4.86
CA THR A 2 20.03 -53.79 4.33
C THR A 2 20.13 -52.47 3.59
N SER A 3 19.94 -52.49 2.26
CA SER A 3 19.81 -51.26 1.48
C SER A 3 18.72 -50.38 2.10
N PRO A 4 18.97 -49.08 2.30
CA PRO A 4 17.92 -48.19 2.76
C PRO A 4 16.75 -48.23 1.77
N PRO A 5 15.50 -48.20 2.27
CA PRO A 5 14.32 -48.20 1.42
C PRO A 5 14.40 -47.02 0.46
N ASN A 6 14.04 -47.27 -0.80
CA ASN A 6 14.03 -46.32 -1.89
C ASN A 6 13.02 -45.21 -1.59
N GLN A 7 13.41 -44.20 -0.82
CA GLN A 7 12.59 -43.03 -0.53
C GLN A 7 12.44 -42.24 -1.84
N PRO A 8 11.21 -41.85 -2.22
CA PRO A 8 10.99 -41.03 -3.39
C PRO A 8 11.81 -39.73 -3.28
N PRO A 9 12.28 -39.16 -4.41
CA PRO A 9 13.07 -37.94 -4.40
C PRO A 9 12.28 -36.83 -3.69
N ALA A 10 12.84 -36.28 -2.62
CA ALA A 10 12.20 -35.31 -1.72
C ALA A 10 11.61 -34.08 -2.44
N THR A 11 12.12 -33.77 -3.63
CA THR A 11 11.68 -32.65 -4.47
C THR A 11 10.28 -32.81 -5.06
N VAL A 12 9.87 -34.04 -5.43
CA VAL A 12 8.53 -34.28 -5.99
C VAL A 12 7.47 -34.05 -4.90
N GLY A 13 7.76 -34.47 -3.67
CA GLY A 13 6.86 -34.26 -2.54
C GLY A 13 6.66 -32.79 -2.17
N PHE A 14 7.69 -31.93 -2.28
CA PHE A 14 7.57 -30.53 -1.90
C PHE A 14 6.67 -29.74 -2.87
N ALA A 15 6.86 -29.90 -4.18
CA ALA A 15 6.03 -29.23 -5.18
C ALA A 15 4.55 -29.63 -5.08
N ASP A 16 4.29 -30.92 -4.85
CA ASP A 16 2.93 -31.45 -4.67
C ASP A 16 2.26 -30.89 -3.39
N ARG A 17 3.02 -30.76 -2.30
CA ARG A 17 2.53 -30.12 -1.05
C ARG A 17 2.19 -28.65 -1.25
N VAL A 18 3.06 -27.89 -1.93
CA VAL A 18 2.78 -26.48 -2.29
C VAL A 18 1.53 -26.38 -3.16
N ALA A 19 1.37 -27.26 -4.16
CA ALA A 19 0.19 -27.31 -5.00
C ALA A 19 -1.09 -27.69 -4.23
N ALA A 20 -0.98 -28.58 -3.23
CA ALA A 20 -2.09 -28.94 -2.35
C ALA A 20 -2.53 -27.76 -1.47
N LEU A 21 -1.61 -27.05 -0.85
CA LEU A 21 -1.91 -25.86 -0.04
C LEU A 21 -2.54 -24.73 -0.87
N ARG A 22 -2.08 -24.53 -2.11
CA ARG A 22 -2.71 -23.59 -3.05
C ARG A 22 -4.15 -23.98 -3.39
N ARG A 23 -4.40 -25.26 -3.66
CA ARG A 23 -5.76 -25.78 -3.88
C ARG A 23 -6.65 -25.57 -2.65
N ALA A 24 -6.07 -25.61 -1.45
CA ALA A 24 -6.75 -25.29 -0.20
C ALA A 24 -6.94 -23.77 0.05
N GLY A 25 -6.47 -22.91 -0.85
CA GLY A 25 -6.62 -21.45 -0.74
C GLY A 25 -5.71 -20.78 0.28
N LEU A 26 -4.66 -21.47 0.74
CA LEU A 26 -3.69 -20.87 1.67
C LEU A 26 -2.77 -19.91 0.90
N PRO A 27 -2.56 -18.68 1.43
CA PRO A 27 -1.63 -17.75 0.82
C PRO A 27 -0.21 -18.24 1.11
N ILE A 28 0.48 -18.67 0.07
CA ILE A 28 1.89 -19.04 0.13
C ILE A 28 2.66 -17.85 -0.42
N ALA A 29 3.76 -17.43 0.21
CA ALA A 29 4.61 -16.39 -0.34
C ALA A 29 5.24 -16.86 -1.67
N ASP A 30 4.59 -16.55 -2.79
CA ASP A 30 5.00 -16.91 -4.15
C ASP A 30 5.39 -15.68 -4.97
N GLY A 31 5.94 -14.67 -4.30
CA GLY A 31 6.26 -13.35 -4.84
C GLY A 31 7.14 -13.35 -6.11
N SER A 32 7.78 -14.48 -6.45
CA SER A 32 8.24 -14.78 -7.81
C SER A 32 8.45 -16.28 -8.00
N SER A 33 8.44 -16.76 -9.25
CA SER A 33 8.82 -18.15 -9.60
C SER A 33 10.18 -18.54 -8.99
N GLY A 34 11.12 -17.60 -8.93
CA GLY A 34 12.44 -17.81 -8.32
C GLY A 34 12.42 -18.08 -6.81
N GLN A 35 11.42 -17.62 -6.05
CA GLN A 35 11.34 -17.91 -4.61
C GLN A 35 10.92 -19.36 -4.35
N LEU A 36 9.94 -19.87 -5.11
CA LEU A 36 9.53 -21.27 -5.02
C LEU A 36 10.63 -22.22 -5.45
N GLU A 37 11.36 -21.88 -6.51
CA GLU A 37 12.54 -22.61 -6.93
C GLU A 37 13.63 -22.59 -5.86
N ALA A 38 13.80 -21.48 -5.12
CA ALA A 38 14.75 -21.40 -4.01
C ALA A 38 14.34 -22.27 -2.82
N LEU A 39 13.05 -22.31 -2.46
CA LEU A 39 12.54 -23.18 -1.39
C LEU A 39 12.62 -24.66 -1.77
N ALA A 40 12.27 -25.01 -3.01
CA ALA A 40 12.40 -26.37 -3.51
C ALA A 40 13.87 -26.82 -3.57
N GLU A 41 14.77 -25.92 -3.96
CA GLU A 41 16.21 -26.15 -3.93
C GLU A 41 16.73 -26.32 -2.50
N ALA A 42 16.25 -25.51 -1.54
CA ALA A 42 16.62 -25.66 -0.14
C ALA A 42 16.18 -27.01 0.44
N ALA A 43 14.95 -27.45 0.13
CA ALA A 43 14.46 -28.78 0.50
C ALA A 43 15.31 -29.90 -0.14
N ARG A 44 15.71 -29.72 -1.41
CA ARG A 44 16.61 -30.66 -2.10
C ARG A 44 17.98 -30.78 -1.43
N LEU A 45 18.49 -29.68 -0.88
CA LEU A 45 19.76 -29.62 -0.17
C LEU A 45 19.69 -30.19 1.26
N GLY A 46 18.50 -30.57 1.74
CA GLY A 46 18.31 -31.25 3.03
C GLY A 46 17.70 -30.41 4.14
N ALA A 47 17.27 -29.17 3.85
CA ALA A 47 16.46 -28.42 4.81
C ALA A 47 15.11 -29.13 5.04
N ASP A 48 14.59 -29.05 6.27
CA ASP A 48 13.31 -29.65 6.62
C ASP A 48 12.17 -29.04 5.79
N PRO A 49 11.49 -29.82 4.93
CA PRO A 49 10.44 -29.31 4.07
C PRO A 49 9.26 -28.74 4.86
N ASP A 50 8.98 -29.23 6.08
CA ASP A 50 7.85 -28.77 6.88
C ASP A 50 8.14 -27.39 7.48
N LEU A 51 9.36 -27.14 7.95
CA LEU A 51 9.79 -25.81 8.40
C LEU A 51 9.81 -24.78 7.26
N LEU A 52 10.27 -25.18 6.08
CA LEU A 52 10.25 -24.32 4.89
C LEU A 52 8.81 -23.97 4.47
N LEU A 53 7.90 -24.94 4.54
CA LEU A 53 6.49 -24.76 4.21
C LEU A 53 5.80 -23.83 5.23
N GLU A 54 6.05 -24.05 6.52
CA GLU A 54 5.53 -23.20 7.60
C GLU A 54 5.97 -21.75 7.43
N ALA A 55 7.28 -21.53 7.18
CA ALA A 55 7.80 -20.19 6.90
C ALA A 55 7.10 -19.59 5.67
N ALA A 56 7.05 -20.31 4.56
CA ALA A 56 6.43 -19.83 3.32
C ALA A 56 4.92 -19.48 3.49
N VAL A 57 4.18 -20.27 4.27
CA VAL A 57 2.77 -20.00 4.59
C VAL A 57 2.64 -18.79 5.50
N ARG A 58 3.44 -18.70 6.57
CA ARG A 58 3.42 -17.55 7.49
C ARG A 58 3.71 -16.25 6.76
N PHE A 59 4.76 -16.21 5.95
CA PHE A 59 5.09 -15.03 5.15
C PHE A 59 4.04 -14.75 4.07
N GLY A 60 3.40 -15.79 3.51
CA GLY A 60 2.31 -15.63 2.56
C GLY A 60 1.07 -15.02 3.20
N GLN A 61 0.73 -15.43 4.43
CA GLN A 61 -0.33 -14.82 5.22
C GLN A 61 -0.03 -13.35 5.52
N ASP A 62 1.20 -13.03 5.93
CA ASP A 62 1.62 -11.65 6.14
C ASP A 62 1.45 -10.84 4.86
N LEU A 63 1.98 -11.30 3.71
CA LEU A 63 1.80 -10.64 2.42
C LEU A 63 0.32 -10.46 2.04
N ALA A 64 -0.52 -11.46 2.28
CA ALA A 64 -1.95 -11.38 2.01
C ALA A 64 -2.66 -10.35 2.91
N VAL A 65 -2.26 -10.24 4.18
CA VAL A 65 -2.72 -9.18 5.08
C VAL A 65 -2.28 -7.82 4.55
N HIS A 66 -1.02 -7.67 4.15
CA HIS A 66 -0.48 -6.40 3.62
C HIS A 66 -1.21 -5.99 2.33
N ALA A 67 -1.45 -6.94 1.40
CA ALA A 67 -2.17 -6.69 0.16
C ALA A 67 -3.62 -6.21 0.42
N ARG A 68 -4.28 -6.75 1.45
CA ARG A 68 -5.64 -6.33 1.86
C ARG A 68 -5.65 -4.95 2.54
N VAL A 69 -4.59 -4.60 3.26
CA VAL A 69 -4.46 -3.32 3.95
C VAL A 69 -4.02 -2.21 3.00
N GLY A 70 -3.33 -2.51 1.91
CA GLY A 70 -2.77 -1.49 1.00
C GLY A 70 -3.79 -0.54 0.37
N TRP A 71 -4.96 -1.03 -0.07
CA TRP A 71 -5.94 -0.18 -0.77
C TRP A 71 -7.06 0.39 0.12
N ARG A 72 -7.46 -0.34 1.16
CA ARG A 72 -8.55 0.07 2.08
C ARG A 72 -8.43 1.50 2.64
N PRO A 73 -7.26 1.99 3.10
CA PRO A 73 -7.15 3.34 3.66
C PRO A 73 -7.27 4.43 2.59
N TRP A 74 -7.07 4.10 1.31
CA TRP A 74 -7.19 5.05 0.19
C TRP A 74 -8.59 5.10 -0.42
N PHE A 75 -9.37 4.03 -0.28
CA PHE A 75 -10.69 3.95 -0.88
C PHE A 75 -11.64 5.05 -0.36
N TYR A 76 -11.77 5.19 0.96
CA TYR A 76 -12.71 6.18 1.54
C TYR A 76 -12.31 7.63 1.23
N PRO A 77 -11.04 8.06 1.39
CA PRO A 77 -10.61 9.39 0.98
C PRO A 77 -10.83 9.66 -0.50
N ALA A 78 -10.52 8.69 -1.37
CA ALA A 78 -10.74 8.84 -2.80
C ALA A 78 -12.23 9.04 -3.10
N LEU A 79 -13.11 8.23 -2.49
CA LEU A 79 -14.55 8.35 -2.62
C LEU A 79 -15.08 9.72 -2.17
N VAL A 80 -14.63 10.21 -1.01
CA VAL A 80 -15.01 11.54 -0.50
C VAL A 80 -14.54 12.66 -1.43
N CYS A 81 -13.28 12.62 -1.89
CA CYS A 81 -12.75 13.60 -2.83
C CYS A 81 -13.50 13.58 -4.17
N SER A 82 -13.78 12.39 -4.71
CA SER A 82 -14.57 12.24 -5.93
C SER A 82 -15.99 12.80 -5.76
N GLY A 83 -16.64 12.52 -4.63
CA GLY A 83 -17.96 13.08 -4.32
C GLY A 83 -17.95 14.61 -4.23
N ALA A 84 -16.94 15.19 -3.59
CA ALA A 84 -16.79 16.65 -3.49
C ALA A 84 -16.60 17.31 -4.87
N VAL A 85 -15.76 16.72 -5.73
CA VAL A 85 -15.56 17.19 -7.10
C VAL A 85 -16.85 17.09 -7.92
N LEU A 86 -17.55 15.96 -7.83
CA LEU A 86 -18.81 15.75 -8.54
C LEU A 86 -19.88 16.74 -8.07
N GLY A 87 -19.99 16.97 -6.76
CA GLY A 87 -20.92 17.96 -6.19
C GLY A 87 -20.59 19.38 -6.63
N THR A 88 -19.31 19.76 -6.64
CA THR A 88 -18.84 21.06 -7.13
C THR A 88 -19.21 21.26 -8.60
N LEU A 89 -18.97 20.24 -9.44
CA LEU A 89 -19.33 20.25 -10.86
C LEU A 89 -20.84 20.38 -11.04
N PHE A 90 -21.63 19.57 -10.33
CA PHE A 90 -23.09 19.60 -10.41
C PHE A 90 -23.64 20.99 -10.04
N MET A 91 -23.17 21.59 -8.94
CA MET A 91 -23.64 22.92 -8.52
C MET A 91 -23.24 24.02 -9.50
N SER A 92 -22.01 23.94 -10.04
CA SER A 92 -21.52 24.90 -11.03
C SER A 92 -22.28 24.82 -12.35
N LEU A 93 -22.60 23.60 -12.80
CA LEU A 93 -23.26 23.36 -14.09
C LEU A 93 -24.77 23.52 -14.06
N PHE A 94 -25.44 23.20 -12.94
CA PHE A 94 -26.90 23.17 -12.87
C PHE A 94 -27.48 24.23 -11.93
N LEU A 95 -26.95 24.39 -10.71
CA LEU A 95 -27.56 25.28 -9.72
C LEU A 95 -27.33 26.76 -10.07
N THR A 96 -26.12 27.11 -10.48
CA THR A 96 -25.76 28.48 -10.86
C THR A 96 -26.65 29.06 -11.97
N PRO A 97 -26.82 28.40 -13.14
CA PRO A 97 -27.69 28.93 -14.19
C PRO A 97 -29.17 28.97 -13.76
N LEU A 98 -29.61 28.02 -12.94
CA LEU A 98 -30.97 28.02 -12.41
C LEU A 98 -31.23 29.23 -11.50
N LEU A 99 -30.32 29.55 -10.58
CA LEU A 99 -30.41 30.74 -9.73
C LEU A 99 -30.37 32.03 -10.55
N GLN A 100 -29.52 32.09 -11.59
CA GLN A 100 -29.48 33.23 -12.51
C GLN A 100 -30.82 33.41 -13.23
N SER A 101 -31.40 32.33 -13.75
CA SER A 101 -32.72 32.36 -14.42
C SER A 101 -33.82 32.86 -13.49
N VAL A 102 -33.89 32.34 -12.27
CA VAL A 102 -34.88 32.74 -11.27
C VAL A 102 -34.68 34.20 -10.88
N SER A 103 -33.45 34.64 -10.60
CA SER A 103 -33.18 36.03 -10.23
C SER A 103 -33.55 37.03 -11.33
N ALA A 104 -33.33 36.66 -12.61
CA ALA A 104 -33.70 37.47 -13.76
C ALA A 104 -35.23 37.58 -13.92
N GLU A 105 -35.96 36.50 -13.67
CA GLU A 105 -37.42 36.47 -13.71
C GLU A 105 -38.03 37.41 -12.64
N PHE A 106 -37.47 37.41 -11.43
CA PHE A 106 -37.94 38.25 -10.32
C PHE A 106 -37.38 39.69 -10.33
N ARG A 107 -36.50 40.04 -11.28
CA ARG A 107 -35.86 41.36 -11.40
C ARG A 107 -35.20 41.83 -10.09
N LEU A 108 -34.58 40.92 -9.35
CA LEU A 108 -33.92 41.26 -8.09
C LEU A 108 -32.70 42.16 -8.36
N PRO A 109 -32.43 43.18 -7.53
CA PRO A 109 -31.21 43.98 -7.66
C PRO A 109 -29.97 43.10 -7.47
N PRO A 110 -28.84 43.43 -8.13
CA PRO A 110 -27.63 42.63 -8.04
C PRO A 110 -27.11 42.57 -6.61
N SER A 111 -27.24 41.40 -5.97
CA SER A 111 -26.80 41.19 -4.60
C SER A 111 -25.32 40.81 -4.54
N VAL A 112 -24.71 40.95 -3.36
CA VAL A 112 -23.33 40.54 -3.10
C VAL A 112 -23.17 39.03 -3.33
N GLY A 113 -24.19 38.22 -2.99
CA GLY A 113 -24.22 36.79 -3.28
C GLY A 113 -24.11 36.45 -4.77
N LEU A 114 -24.79 37.17 -5.66
CA LEU A 114 -24.67 36.96 -7.11
C LEU A 114 -23.27 37.31 -7.63
N GLN A 115 -22.67 38.39 -7.13
CA GLN A 115 -21.30 38.77 -7.50
C GLN A 115 -20.27 37.73 -7.01
N MET A 116 -20.43 37.23 -5.79
CA MET A 116 -19.61 36.13 -5.27
C MET A 116 -19.79 34.85 -6.08
N LEU A 117 -21.02 34.50 -6.46
CA LEU A 117 -21.31 33.32 -7.27
C LEU A 117 -20.63 33.40 -8.64
N GLU A 118 -20.66 34.55 -9.28
CA GLU A 118 -20.00 34.77 -10.56
C GLU A 118 -18.47 34.74 -10.45
N TRP A 119 -17.92 35.29 -9.36
CA TRP A 119 -16.50 35.19 -9.06
C TRP A 119 -16.05 33.74 -8.84
N VAL A 120 -16.81 32.97 -8.07
CA VAL A 120 -16.59 31.54 -7.85
C VAL A 120 -16.69 30.77 -9.17
N ARG A 121 -17.70 31.04 -10.00
CA ARG A 121 -17.85 30.42 -11.32
C ARG A 121 -16.61 30.67 -12.18
N ARG A 122 -16.08 31.89 -12.16
CA ARG A 122 -14.87 32.27 -12.90
C ARG A 122 -13.62 31.53 -12.41
N LEU A 123 -13.52 31.28 -11.10
CA LEU A 123 -12.39 30.56 -10.50
C LEU A 123 -12.54 29.04 -10.56
N THR A 124 -13.75 28.51 -10.73
CA THR A 124 -14.06 27.08 -10.79
C THR A 124 -13.12 26.29 -11.71
N PRO A 125 -12.85 26.69 -12.98
CA PRO A 125 -11.92 25.94 -13.84
C PRO A 125 -10.49 25.94 -13.30
N ALA A 126 -10.02 27.04 -12.70
CA ALA A 126 -8.69 27.12 -12.10
C ALA A 126 -8.58 26.23 -10.85
N ILE A 127 -9.60 26.22 -10.01
CA ILE A 127 -9.69 25.36 -8.82
C ILE A 127 -9.68 23.89 -9.23
N LEU A 128 -10.46 23.52 -10.26
CA LEU A 128 -10.53 22.15 -10.76
C LEU A 128 -9.18 21.71 -11.35
N LEU A 129 -8.49 22.59 -12.09
CA LEU A 129 -7.16 22.31 -12.64
C LEU A 129 -6.11 22.15 -11.55
N LEU A 130 -6.14 22.98 -10.50
CA LEU A 130 -5.29 22.84 -9.31
C LEU A 130 -5.56 21.52 -8.57
N ALA A 131 -6.83 21.14 -8.41
CA ALA A 131 -7.20 19.88 -7.77
C ALA A 131 -6.68 18.66 -8.57
N VAL A 132 -6.83 18.67 -9.89
CA VAL A 132 -6.29 17.62 -10.77
C VAL A 132 -4.77 17.57 -10.70
N ALA A 133 -4.09 18.72 -10.73
CA ALA A 133 -2.64 18.80 -10.60
C ALA A 133 -2.16 18.24 -9.25
N ALA A 134 -2.83 18.59 -8.15
CA ALA A 134 -2.51 18.08 -6.82
C ALA A 134 -2.70 16.56 -6.73
N LEU A 135 -3.79 16.02 -7.30
CA LEU A 135 -4.00 14.57 -7.40
C LEU A 135 -2.93 13.88 -8.22
N LEU A 136 -2.50 14.47 -9.33
CA LEU A 136 -1.46 13.92 -10.19
C LEU A 136 -0.08 13.93 -9.48
N VAL A 137 0.25 15.00 -8.76
CA VAL A 137 1.45 15.07 -7.92
C VAL A 137 1.39 14.02 -6.80
N ALA A 138 0.25 13.87 -6.13
CA ALA A 138 0.07 12.84 -5.10
C ALA A 138 0.24 11.43 -5.69
N TRP A 139 -0.37 11.16 -6.85
CA TRP A 139 -0.24 9.89 -7.56
C TRP A 139 1.21 9.62 -7.98
N LEU A 140 1.91 10.62 -8.54
CA LEU A 140 3.33 10.52 -8.89
C LEU A 140 4.20 10.29 -7.65
N ALA A 141 3.93 10.99 -6.54
CA ALA A 141 4.67 10.80 -5.30
C ALA A 141 4.50 9.37 -4.75
N VAL A 142 3.27 8.84 -4.78
CA VAL A 142 2.99 7.44 -4.46
C VAL A 142 3.75 6.52 -5.42
N ARG A 143 3.65 6.73 -6.74
CA ARG A 143 4.30 5.88 -7.74
C ARG A 143 5.83 5.90 -7.62
N VAL A 144 6.44 7.08 -7.51
CA VAL A 144 7.90 7.24 -7.33
C VAL A 144 8.35 6.56 -6.06
N ARG A 145 7.57 6.67 -4.98
CA ARG A 145 7.86 5.98 -3.72
C ARG A 145 7.79 4.46 -3.87
N TRP A 146 6.75 3.94 -4.54
CA TRP A 146 6.65 2.51 -4.87
C TRP A 146 7.84 2.03 -5.70
N THR A 147 8.30 2.85 -6.66
CA THR A 147 9.50 2.49 -7.44
C THR A 147 10.79 2.56 -6.62
N ARG A 148 10.92 3.48 -5.66
CA ARG A 148 12.09 3.57 -4.75
C ARG A 148 12.06 2.48 -3.67
N GLU A 149 10.90 1.97 -3.32
CA GLU A 149 10.70 0.83 -2.43
C GLU A 149 11.04 -0.53 -3.08
N THR A 150 11.58 -0.54 -4.31
CA THR A 150 12.33 -1.70 -4.83
C THR A 150 13.62 -2.02 -4.05
N ALA A 151 13.97 -1.19 -3.05
CA ALA A 151 14.91 -1.58 -2.00
C ALA A 151 14.38 -2.82 -1.26
N ALA A 152 15.08 -3.95 -1.42
CA ALA A 152 14.84 -5.28 -0.85
C ALA A 152 13.61 -5.38 0.06
N ASP A 153 12.56 -6.02 -0.46
CA ASP A 153 11.35 -6.34 0.29
C ASP A 153 11.74 -7.02 1.63
N PRO A 154 11.40 -6.41 2.79
CA PRO A 154 11.84 -6.89 4.09
C PRO A 154 11.20 -8.24 4.42
N LEU A 155 10.01 -8.54 3.87
CA LEU A 155 9.38 -9.85 4.01
C LEU A 155 10.13 -10.91 3.20
N ARG A 156 10.50 -10.58 1.96
CA ARG A 156 11.37 -11.45 1.13
C ARG A 156 12.73 -11.69 1.79
N THR A 157 13.28 -10.67 2.42
CA THR A 157 14.54 -10.75 3.17
C THR A 157 14.38 -11.67 4.38
N ALA A 158 13.29 -11.52 5.15
CA ALA A 158 13.00 -12.38 6.29
C ALA A 158 12.81 -13.85 5.89
N LEU A 159 12.01 -14.13 4.84
CA LEU A 159 11.84 -15.48 4.29
C LEU A 159 13.17 -16.08 3.82
N GLY A 160 14.00 -15.28 3.14
CA GLY A 160 15.33 -15.71 2.72
C GLY A 160 16.22 -16.05 3.91
N CYS A 161 16.23 -15.23 4.97
CA CYS A 161 16.99 -15.51 6.20
C CYS A 161 16.50 -16.78 6.90
N ALA A 162 15.18 -17.00 7.01
CA ALA A 162 14.60 -18.21 7.57
C ALA A 162 14.99 -19.46 6.78
N THR A 163 14.95 -19.37 5.44
CA THR A 163 15.35 -20.46 4.53
C THR A 163 16.84 -20.81 4.70
N LEU A 164 17.70 -19.80 4.79
CA LEU A 164 19.14 -20.00 5.01
C LEU A 164 19.44 -20.56 6.40
N ALA A 165 18.68 -20.17 7.43
CA ALA A 165 18.82 -20.72 8.77
C ALA A 165 18.50 -22.23 8.79
N ALA A 166 17.39 -22.63 8.15
CA ALA A 166 17.02 -24.03 8.01
C ALA A 166 18.09 -24.86 7.27
N LEU A 167 18.72 -24.29 6.24
CA LEU A 167 19.85 -24.92 5.55
C LEU A 167 21.09 -25.06 6.46
N GLY A 168 21.39 -24.03 7.26
CA GLY A 168 22.48 -24.09 8.23
C GLY A 168 22.26 -25.16 9.30
N GLU A 169 21.03 -25.30 9.79
CA GLU A 169 20.63 -26.34 10.76
C GLU A 169 20.72 -27.75 10.18
N ALA A 170 20.45 -27.91 8.88
CA ALA A 170 20.67 -29.15 8.14
C ALA A 170 22.15 -29.44 7.83
N GLY A 171 23.08 -28.55 8.23
CA GLY A 171 24.51 -28.71 7.99
C GLY A 171 24.94 -28.47 6.54
N VAL A 172 24.13 -27.77 5.74
CA VAL A 172 24.43 -27.49 4.33
C VAL A 172 25.58 -26.47 4.23
N PRO A 173 26.62 -26.75 3.43
CA PRO A 173 27.74 -25.82 3.26
C PRO A 173 27.28 -24.46 2.70
N ALA A 174 27.80 -23.37 3.26
CA ALA A 174 27.43 -22.00 2.88
C ALA A 174 27.63 -21.70 1.38
N ALA A 175 28.58 -22.39 0.72
CA ALA A 175 28.80 -22.25 -0.72
C ALA A 175 27.57 -22.63 -1.55
N CYS A 176 26.81 -23.65 -1.13
CA CYS A 176 25.58 -24.11 -1.78
C CYS A 176 24.39 -23.17 -1.50
N CYS A 177 24.45 -22.43 -0.40
CA CYS A 177 23.39 -21.50 0.01
C CYS A 177 23.42 -20.18 -0.78
N ARG A 178 24.51 -19.86 -1.51
CA ARG A 178 24.64 -18.59 -2.25
C ARG A 178 23.60 -18.42 -3.35
N ASP A 179 23.29 -19.48 -4.10
CA ASP A 179 22.30 -19.42 -5.17
C ASP A 179 20.88 -19.22 -4.62
N VAL A 180 20.57 -19.90 -3.51
CA VAL A 180 19.32 -19.71 -2.75
C VAL A 180 19.23 -18.27 -2.25
N ALA A 181 20.28 -17.75 -1.62
CA ALA A 181 20.33 -16.37 -1.13
C ALA A 181 20.15 -15.33 -2.25
N ALA A 182 20.77 -15.55 -3.42
CA ALA A 182 20.65 -14.69 -4.58
C ALA A 182 19.21 -14.63 -5.11
N ARG A 183 18.50 -15.76 -5.11
CA ARG A 183 17.07 -15.83 -5.49
C ARG A 183 16.16 -15.08 -4.52
N PHE A 184 16.55 -14.91 -3.25
CA PHE A 184 15.87 -14.02 -2.31
C PHE A 184 16.34 -12.55 -2.40
N GLY A 185 17.36 -12.24 -3.22
CA GLY A 185 17.91 -10.89 -3.35
C GLY A 185 18.86 -10.47 -2.24
N LEU A 186 19.28 -11.41 -1.38
CA LEU A 186 20.11 -11.18 -0.18
C LEU A 186 21.58 -10.79 -0.50
N GLY A 187 21.96 -10.73 -1.77
CA GLY A 187 23.30 -10.29 -2.22
C GLY A 187 23.32 -8.93 -2.96
N SER A 188 22.16 -8.27 -3.11
CA SER A 188 22.11 -6.98 -3.81
C SER A 188 22.67 -5.85 -2.92
N LYS A 189 23.38 -4.88 -3.51
CA LYS A 189 23.96 -3.71 -2.79
C LYS A 189 22.95 -2.91 -1.95
N GLY A 190 21.64 -3.08 -2.20
CA GLY A 190 20.54 -2.46 -1.47
C GLY A 190 19.84 -3.36 -0.44
N ALA A 191 20.13 -4.67 -0.40
CA ALA A 191 19.70 -5.56 0.68
C ALA A 191 20.55 -5.25 1.92
N GLY A 192 20.16 -4.19 2.63
CA GLY A 192 20.91 -3.57 3.72
C GLY A 192 21.02 -4.39 5.01
N GLN A 193 21.28 -5.69 4.93
CA GLN A 193 21.67 -6.48 6.10
C GLN A 193 23.07 -7.04 5.92
N PRO A 194 24.11 -6.31 6.37
CA PRO A 194 25.46 -6.87 6.53
C PRO A 194 25.44 -8.23 7.26
N PHE A 195 24.44 -8.49 8.10
CA PHE A 195 24.20 -9.77 8.76
C PHE A 195 23.93 -10.96 7.83
N ALA A 196 23.17 -10.79 6.74
CA ALA A 196 22.92 -11.88 5.81
C ALA A 196 24.17 -12.20 4.97
N ALA A 197 24.89 -11.16 4.52
CA ALA A 197 26.16 -11.34 3.82
C ALA A 197 27.25 -11.94 4.73
N TRP A 198 27.26 -11.55 6.01
CA TRP A 198 28.14 -12.07 7.04
C TRP A 198 27.84 -13.54 7.38
N ALA A 199 26.57 -13.92 7.51
CA ALA A 199 26.18 -15.28 7.88
C ALA A 199 26.55 -16.34 6.82
N ILE A 200 26.76 -15.91 5.58
CA ILE A 200 27.14 -16.77 4.46
C ILE A 200 28.68 -16.92 4.38
N GLY A 201 29.49 -16.16 5.14
CA GLY A 201 30.94 -16.14 4.92
C GLY A 201 31.87 -15.75 6.07
N ALA A 202 31.38 -15.38 7.25
CA ALA A 202 32.24 -14.97 8.38
C ALA A 202 32.01 -15.83 9.61
N ASP A 203 33.05 -16.56 10.03
CA ASP A 203 33.09 -17.22 11.33
C ASP A 203 33.35 -16.16 12.41
N THR A 204 32.50 -16.14 13.45
CA THR A 204 32.64 -15.18 14.55
C THR A 204 32.84 -15.79 15.90
N GLY A 205 32.96 -17.13 15.97
CA GLY A 205 33.32 -17.87 17.17
C GLY A 205 32.36 -17.78 18.36
N ALA A 206 31.42 -16.81 18.38
CA ALA A 206 30.56 -16.52 19.52
C ALA A 206 29.07 -16.79 19.27
N ILE A 207 28.61 -16.75 18.01
CA ILE A 207 27.21 -16.93 17.64
C ILE A 207 27.14 -17.90 16.45
N SER A 208 26.26 -18.90 16.51
CA SER A 208 26.07 -19.80 15.38
C SER A 208 25.52 -19.03 14.17
N PRO A 209 25.92 -19.36 12.93
CA PRO A 209 25.37 -18.73 11.73
C PRO A 209 23.83 -18.83 11.65
N ALA A 210 23.25 -19.94 12.13
CA ALA A 210 21.79 -20.14 12.20
C ALA A 210 21.12 -19.14 13.15
N ASP A 211 21.68 -18.91 14.35
CA ASP A 211 21.13 -17.94 15.31
C ASP A 211 21.20 -16.51 14.78
N ALA A 212 22.28 -16.16 14.08
CA ALA A 212 22.40 -14.86 13.45
C ALA A 212 21.39 -14.64 12.33
N LEU A 213 21.11 -15.67 11.52
CA LEU A 213 20.07 -15.62 10.48
C LEU A 213 18.66 -15.51 11.08
N ARG A 214 18.39 -16.21 12.20
CA ARG A 214 17.13 -16.04 12.96
C ARG A 214 16.99 -14.64 13.54
N LEU A 215 18.08 -14.02 14.00
CA LEU A 215 18.06 -12.62 14.45
C LEU A 215 17.83 -11.66 13.28
N ALA A 216 18.44 -11.91 12.12
CA ALA A 216 18.21 -11.16 10.89
C ALA A 216 16.76 -11.27 10.40
N GLU A 217 16.16 -12.45 10.48
CA GLU A 217 14.73 -12.70 10.21
C GLU A 217 13.83 -11.88 11.15
N ARG A 218 14.09 -11.93 12.46
CA ARG A 218 13.32 -11.17 13.47
C ARG A 218 13.42 -9.66 13.26
N THR A 219 14.61 -9.15 12.98
CA THR A 219 14.80 -7.72 12.72
C THR A 219 14.15 -7.28 11.42
N SER A 220 14.20 -8.13 10.38
CA SER A 220 13.55 -7.87 9.08
C SER A 220 12.03 -7.90 9.19
N SER A 221 11.46 -8.86 9.92
CA SER A 221 10.01 -8.94 10.17
C SER A 221 9.50 -7.77 11.03
N VAL A 222 10.25 -7.36 12.06
CA VAL A 222 9.94 -6.14 12.82
C VAL A 222 10.07 -4.89 11.95
N ALA A 223 11.06 -4.83 11.04
CA ALA A 223 11.20 -3.72 10.11
C ALA A 223 10.03 -3.68 9.09
N ALA A 224 9.55 -4.84 8.63
CA ALA A 224 8.33 -4.94 7.82
C ALA A 224 7.12 -4.40 8.60
N ALA A 225 6.89 -4.88 9.82
CA ALA A 225 5.82 -4.40 10.69
C ALA A 225 5.92 -2.90 11.04
N ARG A 226 7.13 -2.33 11.12
CA ARG A 226 7.33 -0.89 11.31
C ARG A 226 7.13 -0.08 10.04
N ARG A 227 7.39 -0.64 8.85
CA ARG A 227 6.99 -0.03 7.57
C ARG A 227 5.47 -0.03 7.43
N ASP A 228 4.79 -1.02 8.01
CA ASP A 228 3.33 -1.02 8.21
C ASP A 228 2.86 -0.03 9.27
N GLY A 229 3.80 0.67 9.92
CA GLY A 229 3.61 1.97 10.55
C GLY A 229 3.21 3.02 9.51
N ALA A 230 2.09 2.74 8.84
CA ALA A 230 1.23 3.55 8.02
C ALA A 230 0.80 4.82 8.75
N GLU A 231 1.25 5.08 9.98
CA GLU A 231 1.03 6.30 10.73
C GLU A 231 1.51 7.52 9.94
N ARG A 232 2.72 7.51 9.36
CA ARG A 232 3.19 8.66 8.55
C ARG A 232 2.41 8.83 7.24
N GLN A 233 1.93 7.74 6.65
CA GLN A 233 1.13 7.79 5.42
C GLN A 233 -0.32 8.19 5.70
N ALA A 234 -0.87 7.73 6.83
CA ALA A 234 -2.16 8.14 7.37
C ALA A 234 -2.13 9.63 7.71
N TRP A 235 -1.06 10.16 8.29
CA TRP A 235 -0.92 11.60 8.53
C TRP A 235 -0.95 12.42 7.23
N ALA A 236 -0.27 11.96 6.17
CA ALA A 236 -0.32 12.61 4.86
C ALA A 236 -1.73 12.55 4.23
N SER A 237 -2.41 11.41 4.35
CA SER A 237 -3.80 11.24 3.88
C SER A 237 -4.78 12.09 4.70
N VAL A 238 -4.65 12.11 6.03
CA VAL A 238 -5.46 12.93 6.94
C VAL A 238 -5.27 14.40 6.64
N ALA A 239 -4.03 14.86 6.43
CA ALA A 239 -3.76 16.23 6.05
C ALA A 239 -4.39 16.57 4.68
N ALA A 240 -4.28 15.68 3.68
CA ALA A 240 -4.91 15.89 2.38
C ALA A 240 -6.44 15.94 2.47
N ILE A 241 -7.06 15.06 3.27
CA ILE A 241 -8.51 15.05 3.52
C ILE A 241 -8.95 16.31 4.25
N LEU A 242 -8.21 16.77 5.25
CA LEU A 242 -8.51 18.00 5.98
C LEU A 242 -8.45 19.21 5.06
N VAL A 243 -7.43 19.31 4.21
CA VAL A 243 -7.30 20.41 3.23
C VAL A 243 -8.42 20.36 2.19
N ALA A 244 -8.69 19.20 1.61
CA ALA A 244 -9.76 19.03 0.62
C ALA A 244 -11.15 19.26 1.23
N GLY A 245 -11.38 18.75 2.45
CA GLY A 245 -12.61 18.93 3.21
C GLY A 245 -12.85 20.39 3.58
N MET A 246 -11.83 21.10 4.06
CA MET A 246 -11.90 22.54 4.33
C MET A 246 -12.22 23.34 3.07
N ALA A 247 -11.54 23.05 1.95
CA ALA A 247 -11.81 23.73 0.69
C ALA A 247 -13.27 23.51 0.22
N THR A 248 -13.75 22.26 0.33
CA THR A 248 -15.14 21.90 -0.01
C THR A 248 -16.14 22.60 0.91
N LEU A 249 -15.87 22.67 2.22
CA LEU A 249 -16.71 23.35 3.20
C LEU A 249 -16.81 24.85 2.92
N VAL A 250 -15.67 25.51 2.65
CA VAL A 250 -15.64 26.93 2.27
C VAL A 250 -16.43 27.16 1.00
N TYR A 251 -16.26 26.30 0.00
CA TYR A 251 -17.02 26.39 -1.25
C TYR A 251 -18.54 26.22 -1.01
N ALA A 252 -18.95 25.24 -0.19
CA ALA A 252 -20.35 25.04 0.15
C ALA A 252 -20.94 26.25 0.90
N LEU A 253 -20.21 26.83 1.85
CA LEU A 253 -20.61 28.05 2.56
C LEU A 253 -20.85 29.22 1.60
N VAL A 254 -19.95 29.41 0.62
CA VAL A 254 -20.11 30.46 -0.39
C VAL A 254 -21.33 30.20 -1.28
N LEU A 255 -21.64 28.95 -1.59
CA LEU A 255 -22.85 28.58 -2.34
C LEU A 255 -24.15 28.78 -1.54
N PHE A 256 -24.11 28.68 -0.21
CA PHE A 256 -25.29 28.88 0.64
C PHE A 256 -25.64 30.37 0.82
N LEU A 257 -24.67 31.28 0.73
CA LEU A 257 -24.90 32.73 0.90
C LEU A 257 -26.02 33.28 -0.02
N PRO A 258 -25.98 33.06 -1.36
CA PRO A 258 -27.01 33.57 -2.26
C PRO A 258 -28.40 33.02 -1.94
N VAL A 259 -28.48 31.76 -1.49
CA VAL A 259 -29.75 31.13 -1.11
C VAL A 259 -30.35 31.82 0.11
N VAL A 260 -29.52 32.11 1.13
CA VAL A 260 -29.96 32.85 2.32
C VAL A 260 -30.38 34.28 1.96
N GLU A 261 -29.59 34.99 1.14
CA GLU A 261 -29.94 36.33 0.66
C GLU A 261 -31.29 36.33 -0.09
N PHE A 262 -31.52 35.33 -0.95
CA PHE A 262 -32.77 35.17 -1.67
C PHE A 262 -33.97 35.01 -0.72
N PHE A 263 -33.88 34.10 0.25
CA PHE A 263 -34.95 33.89 1.23
C PHE A 263 -35.21 35.12 2.11
N THR A 264 -34.14 35.79 2.57
CA THR A 264 -34.30 37.03 3.35
C THR A 264 -34.98 38.13 2.53
N SER A 265 -34.63 38.26 1.25
CA SER A 265 -35.26 39.24 0.34
C SER A 265 -36.75 38.97 0.13
N ILE A 266 -37.14 37.69 -0.05
CA ILE A 266 -38.55 37.29 -0.16
C ILE A 266 -39.29 37.59 1.15
N SER A 267 -38.71 37.25 2.31
CA SER A 267 -39.35 37.51 3.61
C SER A 267 -39.58 39.00 3.86
N ALA A 268 -38.63 39.86 3.47
CA ALA A 268 -38.75 41.30 3.61
C ALA A 268 -39.83 41.87 2.68
N ALA A 269 -39.92 41.37 1.44
CA ALA A 269 -40.96 41.78 0.49
C ALA A 269 -42.37 41.31 0.88
N ALA A 270 -42.48 40.18 1.58
CA ALA A 270 -43.75 39.70 2.10
C ALA A 270 -44.25 40.50 3.30
N ALA A 271 -43.35 41.01 4.16
CA ALA A 271 -43.71 41.79 5.35
C ALA A 271 -44.19 43.22 5.05
N THR A 272 -43.91 43.74 3.85
CA THR A 272 -44.33 45.10 3.43
C THR A 272 -45.66 45.14 2.67
N ARG A 273 -46.28 43.98 2.43
CA ARG A 273 -47.62 43.84 1.84
C ARG A 273 -48.66 43.59 2.92
#